data_AF-A0A7S2K6D6-F1
#
_entry.id   AF-A0A7S2K6D6-F1
#
_cell.length_a   1.000
_cell.length_b   1.000
_cell.length_c   1.000
_cell.angle_alpha   90.00
_cell.angle_beta   90.00
_cell.angle_gamma   90.00
#
_symmetry.space_group_name_H-M   'P 1'
#
loop_
_entity.id
_entity.type
_entity.pdbx_description
1 polymer ?
#
loop_
_entity_poly.entity_id
_entity_poly.type
_entity_poly.pdbx_seq_one_letter_code
_entity_poly.pdbx_strand_id
1 'polypeptide(L)'
;LNRYEIREVVCKHCNLRQPASNQCMNLNCKVRFAEYHCGVCNLWIDGEDVAAKQPFHCDKCGLCRVGGRENFTHCNKCCMCIRNGITDHQCIKDKYKNICPVCREDMFSSRQSP
;
A
#
# COMPACT_ATOMS: atom_id res chain seq x y z
N LEU A 1 -12.34 2.99 -8.72
CA LEU A 1 -12.65 2.07 -7.61
C LEU A 1 -11.93 2.54 -6.35
N ASN A 2 -12.66 2.88 -5.30
CA ASN A 2 -12.08 3.24 -4.00
C ASN A 2 -11.76 1.96 -3.22
N ARG A 3 -10.47 1.64 -3.07
CA ARG A 3 -10.04 0.41 -2.36
C ARG A 3 -10.41 0.42 -0.87
N TYR A 4 -10.56 1.59 -0.27
CA TYR A 4 -10.92 1.71 1.16
C TYR A 4 -12.39 1.38 1.44
N GLU A 5 -13.23 1.34 0.40
CA GLU A 5 -14.66 0.97 0.50
C GLU A 5 -14.90 -0.53 0.36
N ILE A 6 -13.88 -1.32 -0.01
CA ILE A 6 -14.02 -2.77 -0.16
C ILE A 6 -14.32 -3.37 1.22
N ARG A 7 -15.49 -3.99 1.35
CA ARG A 7 -15.94 -4.70 2.56
C ARG A 7 -16.00 -6.21 2.39
N GLU A 8 -16.03 -6.68 1.16
CA GLU A 8 -16.20 -8.09 0.83
C GLU A 8 -15.20 -8.56 -0.22
N VAL A 9 -14.89 -9.84 -0.18
CA VAL A 9 -14.09 -10.55 -1.16
C VAL A 9 -14.77 -11.87 -1.54
N VAL A 10 -14.46 -12.38 -2.72
CA VAL A 10 -14.94 -13.68 -3.20
C VAL A 10 -13.76 -14.62 -3.31
N CYS A 11 -13.84 -15.77 -2.64
CA CYS A 11 -12.82 -16.81 -2.74
C CYS A 11 -12.86 -17.43 -4.14
N LYS A 12 -11.74 -17.40 -4.87
CA LYS A 12 -11.66 -18.00 -6.22
C LYS A 12 -11.69 -19.53 -6.23
N HIS A 13 -11.41 -20.20 -5.10
CA HIS A 13 -11.40 -21.66 -5.01
C HIS A 13 -12.80 -22.24 -4.77
N CYS A 14 -13.60 -21.63 -3.89
CA CYS A 14 -14.92 -22.16 -3.51
C CYS A 14 -16.08 -21.18 -3.78
N ASN A 15 -15.83 -20.04 -4.42
CA ASN A 15 -16.80 -18.98 -4.77
C ASN A 15 -17.58 -18.37 -3.60
N LEU A 16 -17.12 -18.56 -2.35
CA LEU A 16 -17.75 -17.94 -1.19
C LEU A 16 -17.47 -16.43 -1.16
N ARG A 17 -18.55 -15.64 -1.24
CA ARG A 17 -18.55 -14.22 -0.86
C ARG A 17 -18.53 -14.09 0.66
N GLN A 18 -17.63 -13.25 1.16
CA GLN A 18 -17.37 -13.11 2.59
C GLN A 18 -16.77 -11.73 2.90
N PRO A 19 -16.75 -11.31 4.18
CA PRO A 19 -16.02 -10.11 4.60
C PRO A 19 -14.55 -10.11 4.15
N ALA A 20 -14.04 -8.93 3.81
CA ALA A 20 -12.65 -8.74 3.41
C ALA A 20 -11.71 -9.30 4.48
N SER A 21 -10.91 -10.29 4.07
CA SER A 21 -10.02 -11.05 4.93
C SER A 21 -8.92 -11.66 4.06
N ASN A 22 -7.92 -12.30 4.69
CA ASN A 22 -6.85 -12.99 3.96
C ASN A 22 -7.03 -14.53 3.92
N GLN A 23 -8.14 -15.04 4.43
CA GLN A 23 -8.40 -16.47 4.49
C GLN A 23 -9.87 -16.75 4.24
N CYS A 24 -10.15 -17.78 3.44
CA CYS A 24 -11.51 -18.22 3.23
C CYS A 24 -12.16 -18.71 4.54
N MET A 25 -13.33 -18.18 4.86
CA MET A 25 -14.12 -18.51 6.05
C MET A 25 -14.76 -19.90 5.95
N ASN A 26 -15.02 -20.41 4.73
CA ASN A 26 -15.53 -21.76 4.51
C ASN A 26 -14.59 -22.79 5.15
N LEU A 27 -15.11 -23.56 6.11
CA LEU A 27 -14.38 -24.59 6.85
C LEU A 27 -13.75 -25.65 5.95
N ASN A 28 -14.35 -25.94 4.80
CA ASN A 28 -13.85 -26.94 3.86
C ASN A 28 -12.84 -26.37 2.85
N CYS A 29 -12.63 -25.05 2.81
CA CYS A 29 -11.71 -24.41 1.87
C CYS A 29 -10.47 -23.85 2.57
N LYS A 30 -10.65 -22.96 3.57
CA LYS A 30 -9.59 -22.33 4.39
C LYS A 30 -8.35 -21.79 3.66
N VAL A 31 -8.40 -21.62 2.34
CA VAL A 31 -7.29 -21.14 1.53
C VAL A 31 -6.91 -19.72 1.93
N ARG A 32 -5.61 -19.46 2.01
CA ARG A 32 -5.04 -18.12 2.20
C ARG A 32 -5.00 -17.40 0.85
N PHE A 33 -5.42 -16.14 0.79
CA PHE A 33 -5.51 -15.42 -0.49
C PHE A 33 -4.19 -14.79 -0.93
N ALA A 34 -3.32 -14.48 0.02
CA ALA A 34 -2.01 -13.90 -0.24
C ALA A 34 -1.04 -14.08 0.93
N GLU A 35 0.24 -14.19 0.65
CA GLU A 35 1.29 -14.14 1.66
C GLU A 35 1.29 -12.78 2.40
N TYR A 36 1.21 -11.65 1.70
CA TYR A 36 1.03 -10.33 2.30
C TYR A 36 -0.39 -9.81 2.12
N HIS A 37 -1.02 -9.39 3.21
CA HIS A 37 -2.31 -8.71 3.19
C HIS A 37 -2.29 -7.45 4.06
N CYS A 38 -2.75 -6.34 3.50
CA CYS A 38 -3.01 -5.10 4.24
C CYS A 38 -4.51 -4.82 4.27
N GLY A 39 -5.14 -5.00 5.44
CA GLY A 39 -6.57 -4.74 5.63
C GLY A 39 -6.94 -3.24 5.58
N VAL A 40 -5.99 -2.34 5.85
CA VAL A 40 -6.22 -0.88 5.72
C VAL A 40 -6.33 -0.49 4.25
N CYS A 41 -5.48 -1.06 3.39
CA CYS A 41 -5.46 -0.74 1.97
C CYS A 41 -6.32 -1.69 1.12
N ASN A 42 -6.86 -2.76 1.70
CA ASN A 42 -7.45 -3.89 0.97
C ASN A 42 -6.51 -4.36 -0.17
N LEU A 43 -5.29 -4.72 0.20
CA LEU A 43 -4.24 -5.15 -0.73
C LEU A 43 -3.78 -6.56 -0.39
N TRP A 44 -3.79 -7.44 -1.40
CA TRP A 44 -3.33 -8.83 -1.34
C TRP A 44 -2.18 -8.99 -2.34
N ILE A 45 -1.00 -9.40 -1.88
CA ILE A 45 0.21 -9.66 -2.68
C ILE A 45 0.73 -11.05 -2.34
N ASP A 46 0.99 -11.87 -3.34
CA ASP A 46 1.39 -13.26 -3.16
C ASP A 46 2.63 -13.62 -4.00
N GLY A 47 3.32 -14.69 -3.63
CA GLY A 47 4.45 -15.24 -4.38
C GLY A 47 5.74 -14.40 -4.33
N GLU A 48 6.54 -14.50 -5.40
CA GLU A 48 7.87 -13.88 -5.50
C GLU A 48 7.88 -12.37 -5.21
N ASP A 49 6.76 -11.70 -5.50
CA ASP A 49 6.59 -10.28 -5.23
C ASP A 49 6.70 -9.93 -3.74
N VAL A 50 6.29 -10.80 -2.82
CA VAL A 50 6.40 -10.52 -1.39
C VAL A 50 7.85 -10.58 -0.94
N ALA A 51 8.59 -11.61 -1.33
CA ALA A 51 10.00 -11.76 -0.99
C ALA A 51 10.87 -10.67 -1.65
N ALA A 52 10.63 -10.39 -2.94
CA ALA A 52 11.43 -9.42 -3.69
C ALA A 52 11.10 -7.96 -3.34
N LYS A 53 9.82 -7.64 -3.16
CA LYS A 53 9.38 -6.24 -2.93
C LYS A 53 9.21 -5.93 -1.46
N GLN A 54 9.17 -6.91 -0.55
CA GLN A 54 9.04 -6.70 0.90
C GLN A 54 8.00 -5.61 1.26
N PRO A 55 6.72 -5.82 0.92
CA PRO A 55 5.69 -4.81 1.09
C PRO A 55 5.42 -4.52 2.57
N PHE A 56 5.12 -3.25 2.89
CA PHE A 56 4.76 -2.84 4.24
C PHE A 56 3.80 -1.65 4.24
N HIS A 57 2.91 -1.56 5.23
CA HIS A 57 2.01 -0.41 5.40
C HIS A 57 2.67 0.70 6.22
N CYS A 58 2.59 1.94 5.75
CA CYS A 58 2.96 3.11 6.55
C CYS A 58 1.70 3.85 7.01
N ASP A 59 1.40 3.80 8.31
CA ASP A 59 0.18 4.39 8.88
C ASP A 59 0.11 5.91 8.65
N LYS A 60 1.25 6.60 8.78
CA LYS A 60 1.35 8.05 8.54
C LYS A 60 1.10 8.45 7.09
N CYS A 61 1.39 7.56 6.14
CA CYS A 61 1.10 7.78 4.72
C CYS A 61 -0.30 7.27 4.32
N GLY A 62 -0.89 6.36 5.09
CA GLY A 62 -2.14 5.65 4.72
C GLY A 62 -2.00 4.71 3.52
N LEU A 63 -0.77 4.29 3.20
CA LEU A 63 -0.43 3.59 1.95
C LEU A 63 0.58 2.45 2.20
N CYS A 64 0.43 1.37 1.44
CA CYS A 64 1.47 0.35 1.34
C CYS A 64 2.65 0.84 0.49
N ARG A 65 3.85 0.51 0.92
CA ARG A 65 5.14 0.76 0.27
C ARG A 65 5.86 -0.58 0.06
N VAL A 66 6.96 -0.54 -0.68
CA VAL A 66 7.83 -1.68 -0.98
C VAL A 66 9.28 -1.34 -0.65
N GLY A 67 10.09 -2.35 -0.39
CA GLY A 67 11.51 -2.28 -0.12
C GLY A 67 11.89 -2.52 1.35
N GLY A 68 11.01 -3.12 2.15
CA GLY A 68 11.28 -3.48 3.55
C GLY A 68 11.04 -2.33 4.52
N ARG A 69 10.30 -2.58 5.61
CA ARG A 69 9.94 -1.53 6.59
C ARG A 69 11.19 -0.93 7.23
N GLU A 70 12.17 -1.77 7.51
CA GLU A 70 13.45 -1.44 8.14
C GLU A 70 14.35 -0.55 7.28
N ASN A 71 14.09 -0.48 5.97
CA ASN A 71 14.86 0.36 5.05
C ASN A 71 14.29 1.76 4.89
N PHE A 72 13.15 2.08 5.52
CA PHE A 72 12.49 3.37 5.36
C PHE A 72 12.10 4.01 6.70
N THR A 73 12.16 5.34 6.73
CA THR A 73 11.65 6.16 7.82
C THR A 73 10.64 7.16 7.27
N HIS A 74 9.55 7.40 7.98
CA HIS A 74 8.61 8.45 7.60
C HIS A 74 9.12 9.82 8.07
N CYS A 75 9.38 10.73 7.13
CA CYS A 75 9.69 12.12 7.40
C CYS A 75 8.39 12.93 7.55
N ASN A 76 8.05 13.31 8.78
CA ASN A 76 6.84 14.09 9.06
C ASN A 76 6.85 15.47 8.38
N LYS A 77 8.03 16.08 8.17
CA LYS A 77 8.16 17.40 7.51
C LYS A 77 7.78 17.34 6.04
N CYS A 78 8.16 16.25 5.37
CA CYS A 78 7.89 16.03 3.95
C CYS A 78 6.59 15.24 3.70
N CYS A 79 5.97 14.71 4.78
CA CYS A 79 4.83 13.80 4.73
C CYS A 79 5.08 12.57 3.84
N MET A 80 6.30 12.00 3.86
CA MET A 80 6.67 10.88 2.98
C MET A 80 7.63 9.88 3.65
N CYS A 81 7.60 8.63 3.18
CA CYS A 81 8.63 7.63 3.49
C CYS A 81 9.89 7.90 2.67
N ILE A 82 11.03 7.99 3.35
CA ILE A 82 12.36 8.12 2.75
C ILE A 82 13.19 6.89 3.10
N ARG A 83 14.08 6.47 2.20
CA ARG A 83 15.01 5.38 2.48
C ARG A 83 15.99 5.81 3.57
N ASN A 84 16.30 4.91 4.49
CA ASN A 84 17.30 5.11 5.54
C ASN A 84 18.68 5.33 4.90
N GLY A 85 19.47 6.24 5.49
CA GLY A 85 20.81 6.58 4.99
C GLY A 85 20.86 7.63 3.87
N ILE A 86 19.73 8.20 3.44
CA ILE A 86 19.75 9.39 2.58
C ILE A 86 20.19 10.59 3.43
N THR A 87 21.44 11.02 3.26
CA THR A 87 22.04 12.18 3.94
C THR A 87 21.68 13.50 3.27
N ASP A 88 21.52 13.51 1.94
CA ASP A 88 21.15 14.70 1.15
C ASP A 88 19.63 14.87 1.01
N HIS A 89 18.88 14.48 2.05
CA HIS A 89 17.44 14.72 2.05
C HIS A 89 17.16 16.19 2.31
N GLN A 90 17.09 16.99 1.26
CA GLN A 90 16.57 18.36 1.34
C GLN A 90 15.07 18.30 1.66
N CYS A 91 14.74 18.50 2.94
CA CYS A 91 13.37 18.52 3.42
C CYS A 91 12.60 19.70 2.81
N ILE A 92 11.89 19.47 1.71
CA ILE A 92 10.93 20.43 1.16
C ILE A 92 9.58 20.16 1.84
N LYS A 93 9.15 21.11 2.67
CA LYS A 93 7.87 21.02 3.36
C LYS A 93 6.74 20.86 2.33
N ASP A 94 5.85 19.90 2.58
CA ASP A 94 4.63 19.68 1.77
C ASP A 94 4.87 19.47 0.26
N LYS A 95 6.07 18.99 -0.14
CA LYS A 95 6.49 18.82 -1.55
C LYS A 95 5.42 18.19 -2.46
N TYR A 96 4.68 17.21 -1.95
CA TYR A 96 3.65 16.46 -2.69
C TYR A 96 2.20 16.87 -2.36
N LYS A 97 1.98 17.78 -1.40
CA LYS A 97 0.69 18.47 -1.22
C LYS A 97 0.60 19.73 -2.08
N ASN A 98 1.57 19.94 -2.96
CA ASN A 98 1.55 21.02 -3.93
C ASN A 98 0.82 20.57 -5.19
N ILE A 99 0.22 21.55 -5.84
CA ILE A 99 -0.41 21.41 -7.15
C ILE A 99 0.70 21.35 -8.21
N CYS A 100 0.63 20.37 -9.12
CA CYS A 100 1.56 20.26 -10.23
C CYS A 100 1.58 21.59 -11.03
N PRO A 101 2.73 22.25 -11.21
CA PRO A 101 2.77 23.53 -11.94
C PRO A 101 2.45 23.37 -13.44
N VAL A 102 2.51 22.13 -13.96
CA VAL A 102 2.21 21.80 -15.35
C VAL A 102 0.72 21.49 -15.55
N CYS A 103 0.19 20.47 -14.88
CA CYS A 103 -1.19 20.01 -15.09
C CYS A 103 -2.19 20.54 -14.06
N ARG A 104 -1.73 21.23 -13.02
CA ARG A 104 -2.55 21.75 -11.90
C ARG A 104 -3.35 20.70 -11.13
N GLU A 105 -2.90 19.44 -11.19
CA GLU A 105 -3.47 18.35 -10.39
C GLU A 105 -2.74 18.18 -9.06
N ASP A 106 -3.39 17.51 -8.11
CA ASP A 106 -2.78 17.09 -6.86
C ASP A 106 -1.70 16.02 -7.12
N MET A 107 -0.46 16.35 -6.76
CA MET A 107 0.71 15.49 -6.98
C MET A 107 0.68 14.18 -6.18
N PHE A 108 -0.23 14.04 -5.21
CA PHE A 108 -0.41 12.83 -4.40
C PHE A 108 -1.35 11.81 -5.10
N SER A 109 -2.24 12.29 -5.96
CA SER A 109 -3.24 11.52 -6.68
C SER A 109 -2.92 11.30 -8.16
N SER A 110 -1.92 12.01 -8.72
CA SER A 110 -1.50 11.87 -10.11
C SER A 110 -1.15 10.41 -10.43
N ARG A 111 -1.93 9.84 -11.35
CA ARG A 111 -1.87 8.42 -11.75
C ARG A 111 -0.76 8.10 -12.76
N GLN A 112 0.11 9.06 -13.04
CA GLN A 112 1.20 8.93 -13.99
C GLN A 112 2.48 9.46 -13.35
N SER A 113 3.54 8.65 -13.40
CA SER A 113 4.90 9.16 -13.23
C SER A 113 5.29 9.94 -14.49
N PRO A 114 6.08 11.01 -14.38
CA PRO A 114 6.84 11.54 -15.50
C PRO A 114 7.76 10.46 -16.11
#